data_AF-A0A1Z1XA73-F1
#
_entry.id   AF-A0A1Z1XA73-F1
#
_cell.length_a   1.000
_cell.length_b   1.000
_cell.length_c   1.000
_cell.angle_alpha   90.00
_cell.angle_beta   90.00
_cell.angle_gamma   90.00
#
_symmetry.space_group_name_H-M   'P 1'
#
loop_
_entity.id
_entity.type
_entity.pdbx_description
1 polymer ?
#
loop_
_entity_poly.entity_id
_entity_poly.type
_entity_poly.pdbx_seq_one_letter_code
_entity_poly.pdbx_strand_id
1 'polypeptide(L)'
;MLNYFILLFTLFTFNNVILLNEETLILVCFIIFSWLFNKNVGTLLKKDFNRRSNEIKSTIQFSLKEILSSLDKSLNTKYKFWSLFYNFELLAKHYLKFAYIAAGWYDVYKFKKAKIVLPQRLQFIYRLENCTSKLLSLVLVKKLTKIVQLKFFYSLKLKNPYFICLYKINVRECLQSIKLT
;
A
#
# COMPACT_ATOMS: atom_id res chain seq x y z
N MET A 1 39.61 -85.19 -10.26
CA MET A 1 38.81 -84.53 -11.32
C MET A 1 39.54 -84.58 -12.66
N LEU A 2 40.79 -84.09 -12.79
CA LEU A 2 41.53 -84.14 -14.05
C LEU A 2 41.78 -85.57 -14.58
N ASN A 3 42.17 -86.51 -13.72
CA ASN A 3 42.37 -87.92 -14.12
C ASN A 3 41.08 -88.58 -14.63
N TYR A 4 39.92 -88.23 -14.08
CA TYR A 4 38.64 -88.76 -14.57
C TYR A 4 38.28 -88.21 -15.94
N PHE A 5 38.56 -86.92 -16.21
CA PHE A 5 38.38 -86.33 -17.52
C PHE A 5 39.30 -86.96 -18.58
N ILE A 6 40.57 -87.21 -18.22
CA ILE A 6 41.52 -87.87 -19.11
C ILE A 6 41.06 -89.30 -19.43
N LEU A 7 40.61 -90.05 -18.41
CA LEU A 7 40.17 -91.43 -18.58
C LEU A 7 38.88 -91.52 -19.42
N LEU A 8 37.95 -90.57 -19.24
CA LEU A 8 36.73 -90.46 -20.05
C LEU A 8 37.06 -90.10 -21.51
N PHE A 9 38.00 -89.18 -21.72
CA PHE A 9 38.45 -88.78 -23.06
C PHE A 9 39.11 -89.95 -23.79
N THR A 10 39.98 -90.71 -23.11
CA THR A 10 40.58 -91.93 -23.69
C THR A 10 39.55 -92.99 -24.03
N LEU A 11 38.48 -93.13 -23.24
CA LEU A 11 37.40 -94.08 -23.49
C LEU A 11 36.55 -93.67 -24.69
N PHE A 12 36.29 -92.37 -24.87
CA PHE A 12 35.58 -91.81 -26.02
C PHE A 12 36.37 -91.95 -27.33
N THR A 13 37.70 -91.77 -27.29
CA THR A 13 38.57 -91.97 -28.46
C THR A 13 38.71 -93.45 -28.80
N PHE A 14 38.78 -94.34 -27.80
CA PHE A 14 38.92 -95.79 -28.01
C PHE A 14 37.65 -96.42 -28.59
N ASN A 15 36.47 -95.93 -28.20
CA ASN A 15 35.18 -96.35 -28.75
C ASN A 15 34.82 -95.68 -30.09
N ASN A 16 35.73 -94.92 -30.73
CA ASN A 16 35.49 -94.21 -31.99
C ASN A 16 34.29 -93.24 -32.01
N VAL A 17 33.79 -92.85 -30.84
CA VAL A 17 32.67 -91.90 -30.72
C VAL A 17 33.13 -90.48 -31.05
N ILE A 18 34.38 -90.16 -30.75
CA ILE A 18 35.04 -88.92 -31.16
C ILE A 18 36.18 -89.32 -32.11
N LEU A 19 35.96 -89.15 -33.40
CA LEU A 19 37.02 -89.29 -34.40
C LEU A 19 37.91 -88.06 -34.32
N LEU A 20 39.19 -88.23 -33.96
CA LEU A 20 40.18 -87.15 -34.00
C LEU A 20 40.43 -86.75 -35.45
N ASN A 21 39.66 -85.78 -35.93
CA ASN A 21 39.76 -85.19 -37.26
C ASN A 21 40.10 -83.69 -37.15
N GLU A 22 40.53 -83.07 -38.24
CA GLU A 22 40.81 -81.62 -38.31
C GLU A 22 39.64 -80.77 -37.78
N GLU A 23 38.40 -81.16 -38.07
CA GLU A 23 37.20 -80.46 -37.58
C GLU A 23 37.06 -80.47 -36.06
N THR A 24 37.47 -81.56 -35.39
CA THR A 24 37.44 -81.63 -33.93
C THR A 24 38.50 -80.75 -33.28
N LEU A 25 39.67 -80.60 -33.92
CA LEU A 25 40.71 -79.66 -33.49
C LEU A 25 40.23 -78.21 -33.61
N ILE A 26 39.58 -77.88 -34.74
CA ILE A 26 38.97 -76.57 -34.97
C ILE A 26 37.91 -76.26 -33.91
N LEU A 27 37.06 -77.23 -33.56
CA LEU A 27 36.05 -77.08 -32.51
C LEU A 27 36.68 -76.79 -31.14
N VAL A 28 37.73 -77.53 -30.75
CA VAL A 28 38.44 -77.30 -29.48
C VAL A 28 39.07 -75.90 -29.46
N CYS A 29 39.71 -75.48 -30.57
CA CYS A 29 40.24 -74.13 -30.71
C CYS A 29 39.14 -73.06 -30.57
N PHE A 30 37.97 -73.28 -31.17
CA PHE A 30 36.83 -72.37 -31.08
C PHE A 30 36.26 -72.28 -29.66
N ILE A 31 36.18 -73.39 -28.93
CA ILE A 31 35.72 -73.41 -27.53
C ILE A 31 36.70 -72.65 -26.63
N ILE A 32 38.01 -72.90 -26.78
CA ILE A 32 39.05 -72.19 -26.02
C ILE A 32 39.04 -70.70 -26.35
N PHE A 33 38.92 -70.34 -27.63
CA PHE A 33 38.79 -68.96 -28.08
C PHE A 33 37.54 -68.28 -27.51
N SER A 34 36.37 -68.94 -27.57
CA SER A 34 35.12 -68.41 -27.03
C SER A 34 35.18 -68.20 -25.52
N TRP A 35 35.84 -69.12 -24.80
CA TRP A 35 36.07 -68.96 -23.37
C TRP A 35 37.00 -67.78 -23.07
N LEU A 36 38.14 -67.67 -23.76
CA LEU A 36 39.08 -66.55 -23.61
C LEU A 36 38.42 -65.22 -23.97
N PHE A 37 37.64 -65.18 -25.05
CA PHE A 37 36.89 -64.01 -25.48
C PHE A 37 35.86 -63.57 -24.44
N ASN A 38 35.05 -64.50 -23.92
CA ASN A 38 34.08 -64.18 -22.87
C ASN A 38 34.77 -63.70 -21.58
N LYS A 39 35.90 -64.32 -21.21
CA LYS A 39 36.66 -63.94 -20.01
C LYS A 39 37.27 -62.54 -20.14
N ASN A 40 37.89 -62.22 -21.28
CA ASN A 40 38.60 -60.96 -21.46
C ASN A 40 37.68 -59.83 -21.93
N VAL A 41 36.87 -60.07 -22.97
CA VAL A 41 36.01 -59.04 -23.58
C VAL A 41 34.67 -58.97 -22.86
N GLY A 42 34.07 -60.10 -22.50
CA GLY A 42 32.77 -60.13 -21.82
C GLY A 42 32.80 -59.43 -20.46
N THR A 43 33.88 -59.56 -19.69
CA THR A 43 34.03 -58.86 -18.41
C THR A 43 34.23 -57.35 -18.58
N LEU A 44 34.94 -56.94 -19.63
CA LEU A 44 35.20 -55.54 -19.96
C LEU A 44 33.91 -54.84 -20.42
N LEU A 45 33.15 -55.49 -21.31
CA LEU A 45 31.83 -55.04 -21.73
C LEU A 45 30.86 -54.92 -20.54
N LYS A 46 30.85 -55.91 -19.64
CA LYS A 46 29.99 -55.88 -18.45
C LYS A 46 30.34 -54.71 -17.53
N LYS A 47 31.62 -54.38 -17.36
CA LYS A 47 32.05 -53.19 -16.60
C LYS A 47 31.60 -51.91 -17.28
N ASP A 48 31.77 -51.79 -18.59
CA ASP A 48 31.36 -50.59 -19.34
C ASP A 48 29.83 -50.39 -19.30
N PHE A 49 29.05 -51.46 -19.48
CA PHE A 49 27.60 -51.40 -19.35
C PHE A 49 27.16 -50.99 -17.94
N ASN A 50 27.77 -51.54 -16.90
CA ASN A 50 27.47 -51.13 -15.53
C ASN A 50 27.87 -49.68 -15.26
N ARG A 51 29.00 -49.20 -15.81
CA ARG A 51 29.42 -47.82 -15.67
C ARG A 51 28.42 -46.87 -16.34
N ARG A 52 28.06 -47.13 -17.60
CA ARG A 52 27.07 -46.34 -18.34
C ARG A 52 25.71 -46.35 -17.67
N SER A 53 25.26 -47.51 -17.19
CA SER A 53 23.99 -47.65 -16.46
C SER A 53 23.99 -46.78 -15.19
N ASN A 54 25.08 -46.81 -14.42
CA ASN A 54 25.22 -45.99 -13.22
C ASN A 54 25.30 -44.49 -13.53
N GLU A 55 26.01 -44.10 -14.61
CA GLU A 55 26.07 -42.71 -15.09
C GLU A 55 24.69 -42.21 -15.52
N ILE A 56 23.90 -43.02 -16.24
CA ILE A 56 22.55 -42.66 -16.63
C ILE A 56 21.67 -42.50 -15.39
N LYS A 57 21.74 -43.45 -14.45
CA LYS A 57 20.97 -43.40 -13.20
C LYS A 57 21.29 -42.16 -12.38
N SER A 58 22.58 -41.84 -12.21
CA SER A 58 23.00 -40.66 -11.42
C SER A 58 22.56 -39.37 -12.10
N THR A 59 22.68 -39.28 -13.43
CA THR A 59 22.25 -38.11 -14.22
C THR A 59 20.74 -37.87 -14.09
N ILE A 60 19.93 -38.93 -14.21
CA ILE A 60 18.48 -38.85 -14.05
C ILE A 60 18.13 -38.42 -12.61
N GLN A 61 18.76 -39.03 -11.62
CA GLN A 61 18.53 -38.71 -10.21
C GLN A 61 18.87 -37.25 -9.90
N PHE A 62 19.98 -36.74 -10.43
CA PHE A 62 20.39 -35.35 -10.27
C PHE A 62 19.39 -34.39 -10.93
N SER A 63 18.99 -34.68 -12.18
CA SER A 63 18.02 -33.88 -12.92
C SER A 63 16.68 -33.79 -12.20
N LEU A 64 16.18 -34.92 -11.67
CA LEU A 64 14.93 -34.95 -10.89
C LEU A 64 15.04 -34.13 -9.61
N LYS A 65 16.21 -34.18 -8.94
CA LYS A 65 16.45 -33.39 -7.72
C LYS A 65 16.49 -31.90 -8.02
N GLU A 66 17.09 -31.49 -9.13
CA GLU A 66 17.08 -30.09 -9.58
C GLU A 66 15.67 -29.61 -9.91
N ILE A 67 14.89 -30.42 -10.63
CA ILE A 67 13.49 -30.11 -10.95
C ILE A 67 12.67 -29.93 -9.66
N LEU A 68 12.79 -30.85 -8.71
CA LEU A 68 12.12 -30.73 -7.41
C LEU A 68 12.50 -29.45 -6.68
N SER A 69 13.80 -29.12 -6.64
CA SER A 69 14.26 -27.89 -5.98
C SER A 69 13.76 -26.62 -6.67
N SER A 70 13.65 -26.65 -8.00
CA SER A 70 13.15 -25.53 -8.80
C SER A 70 11.65 -25.35 -8.62
N LEU A 71 10.91 -26.46 -8.54
CA LEU A 71 9.48 -26.47 -8.29
C LEU A 71 9.16 -25.91 -6.89
N ASP A 72 9.91 -26.35 -5.88
CA ASP A 72 9.74 -25.91 -4.50
C ASP A 72 10.04 -24.40 -4.35
N LYS A 73 11.12 -23.91 -5.00
CA LYS A 73 11.40 -22.47 -5.08
C LYS A 73 10.24 -21.71 -5.74
N SER A 74 9.74 -22.19 -6.87
CA SER A 74 8.62 -21.57 -7.59
C SER A 74 7.35 -21.49 -6.73
N LEU A 75 7.01 -22.57 -6.02
CA LEU A 75 5.89 -22.60 -5.10
C LEU A 75 6.06 -21.61 -3.94
N ASN A 76 7.25 -21.57 -3.33
CA ASN A 76 7.55 -20.61 -2.27
C ASN A 76 7.48 -19.16 -2.75
N THR A 77 7.97 -18.86 -3.96
CA THR A 77 7.85 -17.53 -4.56
C THR A 77 6.40 -17.16 -4.80
N LYS A 78 5.59 -18.10 -5.31
CA LYS A 78 4.15 -17.88 -5.52
C LYS A 78 3.42 -17.62 -4.20
N TYR A 79 3.74 -18.36 -3.14
CA TYR A 79 3.17 -18.14 -1.81
C TYR A 79 3.53 -16.76 -1.25
N LYS A 80 4.80 -16.37 -1.34
CA LYS A 80 5.27 -15.02 -0.94
C LYS A 80 4.58 -13.92 -1.73
N PHE A 81 4.37 -14.12 -3.03
CA PHE A 81 3.65 -13.18 -3.88
C PHE A 81 2.20 -13.00 -3.43
N TRP A 82 1.49 -14.08 -3.14
CA TRP A 82 0.14 -14.01 -2.60
C TRP A 82 0.10 -13.31 -1.24
N SER A 83 1.03 -13.61 -0.34
CA SER A 83 1.14 -12.91 0.95
C SER A 83 1.36 -11.41 0.77
N LEU A 84 2.24 -11.00 -0.16
CA LEU A 84 2.43 -9.59 -0.52
C LEU A 84 1.14 -8.95 -1.03
N PHE A 85 0.41 -9.64 -1.91
CA PHE A 85 -0.86 -9.15 -2.44
C PHE A 85 -1.88 -8.88 -1.33
N TYR A 86 -2.06 -9.82 -0.40
CA TYR A 86 -2.94 -9.63 0.77
C TYR A 86 -2.49 -8.46 1.66
N ASN A 87 -1.18 -8.32 1.89
CA ASN A 87 -0.63 -7.21 2.67
C ASN A 87 -0.87 -5.85 2.00
N PHE A 88 -0.76 -5.78 0.66
CA PHE A 88 -1.09 -4.57 -0.08
C PHE A 88 -2.57 -4.21 0.00
N GLU A 89 -3.46 -5.21 -0.07
CA GLU A 89 -4.90 -4.98 0.11
C GLU A 89 -5.22 -4.43 1.51
N LEU A 90 -4.62 -5.00 2.55
CA LEU A 90 -4.71 -4.50 3.92
C LEU A 90 -4.18 -3.07 4.05
N LEU A 91 -3.03 -2.78 3.45
CA LEU A 91 -2.43 -1.46 3.45
C LEU A 91 -3.37 -0.42 2.81
N ALA A 92 -3.98 -0.76 1.66
CA ALA A 92 -4.95 0.11 1.00
C ALA A 92 -6.16 0.42 1.90
N LYS A 93 -6.70 -0.59 2.60
CA LYS A 93 -7.78 -0.40 3.58
C LYS A 93 -7.37 0.53 4.73
N HIS A 94 -6.17 0.35 5.28
CA HIS A 94 -5.65 1.21 6.32
C HIS A 94 -5.42 2.65 5.85
N TYR A 95 -4.91 2.83 4.63
CA TYR A 95 -4.71 4.14 4.03
C TYR A 95 -6.04 4.88 3.82
N LEU A 96 -7.07 4.20 3.29
CA LEU A 96 -8.40 4.79 3.15
C LEU A 96 -9.00 5.21 4.50
N LYS A 97 -8.85 4.36 5.52
CA LYS A 97 -9.30 4.70 6.89
C LYS A 97 -8.57 5.92 7.44
N PHE A 98 -7.25 5.99 7.23
CA PHE A 98 -6.45 7.15 7.64
C PHE A 98 -6.88 8.42 6.90
N ALA A 99 -7.07 8.36 5.58
CA ALA A 99 -7.52 9.48 4.78
C ALA A 99 -8.90 9.99 5.25
N TYR A 100 -9.82 9.09 5.58
CA TYR A 100 -11.13 9.46 6.12
C TYR A 100 -11.02 10.18 7.48
N ILE A 101 -10.18 9.67 8.39
CA ILE A 101 -9.95 10.30 9.69
C ILE A 101 -9.29 11.68 9.52
N ALA A 102 -8.32 11.79 8.62
CA ALA A 102 -7.63 13.06 8.34
C ALA A 102 -8.58 14.10 7.75
N ALA A 103 -9.44 13.71 6.80
CA ALA A 103 -10.47 14.58 6.24
C ALA A 103 -11.46 15.05 7.31
N GLY A 104 -11.97 14.13 8.14
CA GLY A 104 -12.87 14.48 9.24
C GLY A 104 -12.21 15.40 10.28
N TRP A 105 -10.93 15.18 10.61
CA TRP A 105 -10.17 16.06 11.49
C TRP A 105 -10.00 17.47 10.90
N TYR A 106 -9.72 17.56 9.60
CA TYR A 106 -9.59 18.83 8.90
C TYR A 106 -10.90 19.64 8.92
N ASP A 107 -12.04 19.00 8.66
CA ASP A 107 -13.34 19.66 8.70
C ASP A 107 -13.68 20.18 10.10
N VAL A 108 -13.42 19.39 11.14
CA VAL A 108 -13.59 19.81 12.54
C VAL A 108 -12.66 20.98 12.87
N TYR A 109 -11.40 20.95 12.42
CA TYR A 109 -10.46 22.05 12.62
C TYR A 109 -10.94 23.34 11.93
N LYS A 110 -11.38 23.25 10.67
CA LYS A 110 -11.91 24.38 9.90
C LYS A 110 -13.14 24.98 10.58
N PHE A 111 -14.06 24.14 11.06
CA PHE A 111 -15.24 24.57 11.81
C PHE A 111 -14.86 25.28 13.12
N LYS A 112 -13.93 24.71 13.91
CA LYS A 112 -13.42 25.35 15.14
C LYS A 112 -12.77 26.70 14.86
N LYS A 113 -11.95 26.79 13.81
CA LYS A 113 -11.30 28.05 13.41
C LYS A 113 -12.34 29.11 13.00
N ALA A 114 -13.33 28.73 12.21
CA ALA A 114 -14.43 29.63 11.82
C ALA A 114 -15.26 30.08 13.03
N LYS A 115 -15.57 29.15 13.96
CA LYS A 115 -16.32 29.44 15.20
C LYS A 115 -15.60 30.42 16.12
N ILE A 116 -14.26 30.51 16.07
CA ILE A 116 -13.49 31.49 16.85
C ILE A 116 -13.52 32.88 16.18
N VAL A 117 -13.40 32.94 14.85
CA VAL A 117 -13.31 34.21 14.12
C VAL A 117 -14.65 34.96 14.06
N LEU A 118 -15.76 34.23 13.89
CA LEU A 118 -17.09 34.83 13.77
C LEU A 118 -17.51 35.68 15.00
N PRO A 119 -17.44 35.20 16.26
CA PRO A 119 -17.84 35.98 17.42
C PRO A 119 -16.93 37.19 17.65
N GLN A 120 -15.64 37.10 17.32
CA GLN A 120 -14.73 38.26 17.39
C GLN A 120 -15.14 39.36 16.41
N ARG A 121 -15.49 38.98 15.16
CA ARG A 121 -15.98 39.93 14.16
C ARG A 121 -17.32 40.55 14.58
N LEU A 122 -18.24 39.74 15.10
CA LEU A 122 -19.54 40.24 15.61
C LEU A 122 -19.35 41.19 16.78
N GLN A 123 -18.46 40.87 17.73
CA GLN A 123 -18.15 41.75 18.86
C GLN A 123 -17.53 43.08 18.39
N PHE A 124 -16.67 43.04 17.37
CA PHE A 124 -16.11 44.25 16.77
C PHE A 124 -17.19 45.12 16.13
N ILE A 125 -18.08 44.53 15.32
CA ILE A 125 -19.19 45.23 14.68
C ILE A 125 -20.09 45.88 15.75
N TYR A 126 -20.47 45.12 16.79
CA TYR A 126 -21.29 45.64 17.89
C TYR A 126 -20.64 46.84 18.60
N ARG A 127 -19.32 46.78 18.85
CA ARG A 127 -18.58 47.91 19.45
C ARG A 127 -18.57 49.12 18.53
N LEU A 128 -18.39 48.89 17.24
CA LEU A 128 -18.38 49.94 16.22
C LEU A 128 -19.74 50.62 16.14
N GLU A 129 -20.83 49.85 16.05
CA GLU A 129 -22.21 50.36 16.06
C GLU A 129 -22.52 51.18 17.32
N ASN A 130 -22.07 50.73 18.49
CA ASN A 130 -22.28 51.47 19.73
C ASN A 130 -21.50 52.79 19.74
N CYS A 131 -20.26 52.80 19.24
CA CYS A 131 -19.47 54.02 19.13
C CYS A 131 -20.07 55.01 18.11
N THR A 132 -20.52 54.53 16.94
CA THR A 132 -21.14 55.38 15.93
C THR A 132 -22.47 55.94 16.40
N SER A 133 -23.28 55.16 17.12
CA SER A 133 -24.52 55.63 17.74
C SER A 133 -24.26 56.75 18.76
N LYS A 134 -23.27 56.58 19.64
CA LYS A 134 -22.84 57.62 20.60
C LYS A 134 -22.30 58.88 19.91
N LEU A 135 -21.52 58.71 18.85
CA LEU A 135 -21.00 59.83 18.07
C LEU A 135 -22.16 60.61 17.41
N LEU A 136 -23.10 59.88 16.81
CA LEU A 136 -24.26 60.46 16.13
C LEU A 136 -25.16 61.22 17.10
N SER A 137 -25.42 60.66 18.29
CA SER A 137 -26.18 61.36 19.33
C SER A 137 -25.47 62.63 19.81
N LEU A 138 -24.15 62.59 20.00
CA LEU A 138 -23.35 63.76 20.39
C LEU A 138 -23.39 64.84 19.30
N VAL A 139 -23.28 64.46 18.03
CA VAL A 139 -23.40 65.39 16.89
C VAL A 139 -24.78 66.04 16.85
N LEU A 140 -25.85 65.27 17.07
CA LEU A 140 -27.22 65.79 17.13
C LEU A 140 -27.39 66.79 18.28
N VAL A 141 -26.96 66.44 19.49
CA VAL A 141 -27.02 67.34 20.65
C VAL A 141 -26.27 68.63 20.36
N LYS A 142 -25.03 68.55 19.85
CA LYS A 142 -24.23 69.74 19.55
C LYS A 142 -24.88 70.64 18.49
N LYS A 143 -25.48 70.06 17.45
CA LYS A 143 -26.23 70.81 16.44
C LYS A 143 -27.46 71.48 17.04
N LEU A 144 -28.24 70.76 17.85
CA LEU A 144 -29.41 71.30 18.53
C LEU A 144 -29.04 72.43 19.49
N THR A 145 -28.00 72.27 20.30
CA THR A 145 -27.49 73.32 21.19
C THR A 145 -27.11 74.57 20.40
N LYS A 146 -26.43 74.43 19.26
CA LYS A 146 -26.08 75.57 18.40
C LYS A 146 -27.33 76.27 17.84
N ILE A 147 -28.34 75.52 17.39
CA ILE A 147 -29.60 76.09 16.91
C ILE A 147 -30.31 76.86 18.03
N VAL A 148 -30.36 76.31 19.25
CA VAL A 148 -30.97 76.96 20.41
C VAL A 148 -30.22 78.24 20.77
N GLN A 149 -28.88 78.20 20.82
CA GLN A 149 -28.04 79.38 21.07
C GLN A 149 -28.25 80.47 20.03
N LEU A 150 -28.34 80.11 18.74
CA LEU A 150 -28.64 81.05 17.67
C LEU A 150 -30.04 81.66 17.83
N LYS A 151 -31.07 80.84 18.06
CA LYS A 151 -32.44 81.33 18.32
C LYS A 151 -32.48 82.30 19.50
N PHE A 152 -31.80 81.98 20.58
CA PHE A 152 -31.67 82.84 21.76
C PHE A 152 -30.96 84.17 21.43
N PHE A 153 -29.85 84.12 20.69
CA PHE A 153 -29.11 85.30 20.25
C PHE A 153 -29.98 86.24 19.39
N TYR A 154 -30.70 85.70 18.41
CA TYR A 154 -31.58 86.50 17.53
C TYR A 154 -32.80 87.08 18.26
N SER A 155 -33.33 86.36 19.25
CA SER A 155 -34.48 86.82 20.04
C SER A 155 -34.09 87.91 21.05
N LEU A 156 -33.02 87.71 21.82
CA LEU A 156 -32.69 88.59 22.95
C LEU A 156 -31.68 89.68 22.63
N LYS A 157 -30.62 89.37 21.87
CA LYS A 157 -29.56 90.35 21.56
C LYS A 157 -29.90 91.21 20.34
N LEU A 158 -30.32 90.59 19.24
CA LEU A 158 -30.68 91.30 18.00
C LEU A 158 -32.14 91.77 17.95
N LYS A 159 -32.99 91.28 18.84
CA LYS A 159 -34.43 91.60 18.93
C LYS A 159 -35.18 91.48 17.59
N ASN A 160 -34.89 90.43 16.82
CA ASN A 160 -35.59 90.21 15.55
C ASN A 160 -37.09 89.90 15.82
N PRO A 161 -38.04 90.65 15.22
CA PRO A 161 -39.46 90.54 15.54
C PRO A 161 -40.04 89.15 15.30
N TYR A 162 -39.58 88.44 14.26
CA TYR A 162 -40.02 87.08 13.95
C TYR A 162 -39.69 86.09 15.09
N PHE A 163 -38.43 86.09 15.55
CA PHE A 163 -37.97 85.17 16.58
C PHE A 163 -38.56 85.48 17.96
N ILE A 164 -38.83 86.75 18.26
CA ILE A 164 -39.50 87.15 19.51
C ILE A 164 -40.95 86.65 19.53
N CYS A 165 -41.68 86.81 18.43
CA CYS A 165 -43.06 86.34 18.32
C CYS A 165 -43.14 84.82 18.54
N LEU A 166 -42.25 84.09 17.84
CA LEU A 166 -42.17 82.64 17.94
C LEU A 166 -41.79 82.18 19.36
N TYR A 167 -40.86 82.88 20.03
CA TYR A 167 -40.53 82.60 21.43
C TYR A 167 -41.73 82.79 22.37
N LYS A 168 -42.50 83.88 22.22
CA LYS A 168 -43.71 84.14 23.03
C LYS A 168 -44.79 83.08 22.82
N ILE A 169 -44.98 82.62 21.58
CA ILE A 169 -45.90 81.53 21.24
C ILE A 169 -45.45 80.24 21.95
N ASN A 170 -44.18 79.85 21.80
CA ASN A 170 -43.65 78.64 22.43
C ASN A 170 -43.77 78.68 23.97
N VAL A 171 -43.50 79.83 24.60
CA VAL A 171 -43.66 79.98 26.06
C VAL A 171 -45.12 79.84 26.47
N ARG A 172 -46.05 80.40 25.70
CA ARG A 172 -47.49 80.24 25.95
C ARG A 172 -47.92 78.77 25.84
N GLU A 173 -47.46 78.06 24.82
CA GLU A 173 -47.73 76.62 24.65
C GLU A 173 -47.15 75.79 25.81
N CYS A 174 -45.90 76.05 26.21
CA CYS A 174 -45.30 75.37 27.38
C CYS A 174 -46.07 75.65 28.68
N LEU A 175 -46.53 76.88 28.90
CA LEU A 175 -47.32 77.22 30.09
C LEU A 175 -48.71 76.55 30.07
N GLN A 176 -49.31 76.40 28.89
CA GLN A 176 -50.56 75.66 28.72
C GLN A 176 -50.36 74.16 28.99
N SER A 177 -49.25 73.56 28.53
CA SER A 177 -48.97 72.14 28.77
C SER A 177 -48.71 71.82 30.24
N ILE A 178 -48.15 72.76 31.02
CA ILE A 178 -47.91 72.57 32.46
C ILE A 178 -49.20 72.75 33.29
N LYS A 179 -50.14 73.58 32.84
CA LYS A 179 -51.44 73.77 33.51
C LYS A 179 -52.41 72.60 33.36
N LEU A 180 -52.13 71.67 32.45
CA LEU A 180 -52.94 70.49 32.15
C LEU A 180 -52.44 69.19 32.82
N THR A 181 -51.43 69.31 33.69
CA THR A 181 -51.00 68.30 34.67
C THR A 181 -51.25 68.81 36.08
#